data_AF-A0A9D4HEE2-F1
#
_entry.id   AF-A0A9D4HEE2-F1
#
_cell.length_a   1.000
_cell.length_b   1.000
_cell.length_c   1.000
_cell.angle_alpha   90.00
_cell.angle_beta   90.00
_cell.angle_gamma   90.00
#
_symmetry.space_group_name_H-M   'P 1'
#
loop_
_entity.id
_entity.type
_entity.pdbx_description
1 polymer ?
#
loop_
_entity_poly.entity_id
_entity_poly.type
_entity_poly.pdbx_seq_one_letter_code
_entity_poly.pdbx_strand_id
1 'polypeptide(L)' 'MIMKRCEVIARINQPKPTGCPVRELPIDICGKSVQVNCDADANFRTIDGSCNNLKNPEWGKAASMQSRSVTNVYDDGMF' A
#
# COMPACT_ATOMS: atom_id res chain seq x y z
N MET A 1 -4.14 -5.87 -45.56
CA MET A 1 -5.09 -6.87 -45.03
C MET A 1 -5.16 -6.70 -43.51
N ILE A 2 -6.16 -5.93 -43.08
CA ILE A 2 -6.85 -5.85 -41.77
C ILE A 2 -6.05 -6.16 -40.48
N MET A 3 -5.87 -5.11 -39.65
CA MET A 3 -5.68 -5.22 -38.20
C MET A 3 -6.89 -5.89 -37.52
N LYS A 4 -6.68 -6.96 -36.75
CA LYS A 4 -7.50 -7.33 -35.57
C LYS A 4 -6.58 -8.02 -34.56
N ARG A 5 -6.06 -7.26 -33.60
CA ARG A 5 -6.56 -7.02 -32.23
C ARG A 5 -6.03 -8.06 -31.24
N CYS A 6 -5.22 -7.53 -30.32
CA CYS A 6 -4.80 -8.14 -29.07
C CYS A 6 -6.06 -8.61 -28.31
N GLU A 7 -6.38 -9.89 -28.37
CA GLU A 7 -7.48 -10.46 -27.57
C GLU A 7 -6.92 -10.85 -26.20
N VAL A 8 -6.93 -9.87 -25.31
CA VAL A 8 -7.03 -10.12 -23.88
C VAL A 8 -8.36 -10.83 -23.67
N ILE A 9 -8.32 -12.15 -23.47
CA ILE A 9 -9.51 -12.90 -23.06
C ILE A 9 -9.94 -12.30 -21.72
N ALA A 10 -10.99 -11.49 -21.79
CA ALA A 10 -11.67 -10.94 -20.64
C ALA A 10 -12.05 -12.10 -19.72
N ARG A 11 -11.65 -12.03 -18.46
CA ARG A 11 -12.04 -13.00 -17.45
C ARG A 11 -13.48 -12.74 -17.01
N ILE A 12 -14.43 -12.97 -17.92
CA ILE A 12 -15.86 -12.66 -17.77
C ILE A 12 -16.60 -13.52 -16.72
N ASN A 13 -15.94 -14.54 -16.14
CA ASN A 13 -16.52 -15.39 -15.09
C ASN A 13 -15.69 -15.41 -13.79
N GLN A 14 -14.82 -14.43 -13.55
CA GLN A 14 -14.23 -14.26 -12.23
C GLN A 14 -15.15 -13.39 -11.38
N PRO A 15 -15.49 -13.77 -10.13
CA PRO A 15 -16.15 -12.84 -9.23
C PRO A 15 -15.28 -11.60 -9.14
N LYS A 16 -15.85 -10.45 -9.51
CA LYS A 16 -15.22 -9.14 -9.29
C LYS A 16 -14.76 -9.12 -7.84
N PRO A 17 -13.47 -8.89 -7.52
CA PRO A 17 -13.03 -8.83 -6.14
C PRO A 17 -13.84 -7.72 -5.46
N THR A 18 -14.81 -8.14 -4.65
CA THR A 18 -15.62 -7.27 -3.81
C THR A 18 -14.74 -6.86 -2.66
N GLY A 19 -13.95 -5.81 -2.90
CA GLY A 19 -13.00 -5.26 -1.94
C GLY A 19 -11.63 -5.06 -2.55
N CYS A 20 -10.94 -4.02 -2.08
CA CYS A 20 -9.48 -3.98 -2.14
C CYS A 20 -8.97 -5.33 -1.60
N PRO A 21 -8.02 -6.01 -2.26
CA PRO A 21 -7.52 -7.29 -1.78
C PRO A 21 -6.82 -7.09 -0.43
N VAL A 22 -7.59 -7.16 0.65
CA VAL A 22 -7.07 -7.47 1.96
C VAL A 22 -6.70 -8.93 1.90
N ARG A 23 -5.45 -9.22 1.48
CA ARG A 23 -4.83 -10.45 1.95
C ARG A 23 -5.01 -10.43 3.46
N GLU A 24 -5.59 -11.48 4.03
CA GLU A 24 -5.54 -11.72 5.47
C GLU A 24 -4.06 -11.79 5.84
N LEU A 25 -3.53 -10.63 6.19
CA LEU A 25 -2.17 -10.49 6.68
C LEU A 25 -2.23 -11.01 8.12
N PRO A 26 -1.44 -12.03 8.48
CA PRO A 26 -1.29 -12.45 9.87
C PRO A 26 -1.23 -11.24 10.81
N ILE A 27 -1.86 -11.33 11.98
CA ILE A 27 -1.92 -10.24 12.98
C ILE A 27 -0.50 -9.72 13.32
N ASP A 28 0.53 -10.52 13.07
CA ASP A 28 1.96 -10.24 13.18
C ASP A 28 2.58 -9.40 12.02
N ILE A 29 1.77 -8.71 11.22
CA ILE A 29 2.25 -7.82 10.12
C ILE A 29 2.04 -6.34 10.44
N CYS A 30 1.27 -6.00 11.48
CA CYS A 30 1.08 -4.60 11.89
C CYS A 30 2.43 -3.97 12.27
N GLY A 31 2.86 -2.96 11.52
CA GLY A 31 4.13 -2.26 11.74
C GLY A 31 5.35 -2.92 11.10
N LYS A 32 5.21 -4.04 10.39
CA LYS A 32 6.32 -4.63 9.64
C LYS A 32 6.52 -3.86 8.34
N SER A 33 7.45 -2.91 8.35
CA SER A 33 7.85 -2.19 7.14
C SER A 33 8.56 -3.14 6.18
N VAL A 34 8.04 -3.23 4.96
CA VAL A 34 8.81 -3.77 3.84
C VAL A 34 9.95 -2.80 3.59
N GLN A 35 11.19 -3.30 3.48
CA GLN A 35 12.33 -2.45 3.15
C GLN A 35 12.08 -1.78 1.79
N VAL A 36 11.96 -0.46 1.79
CA VAL A 36 11.75 0.33 0.57
C VAL A 36 13.09 0.89 0.12
N ASN A 37 13.47 0.56 -1.11
CA ASN A 37 14.62 1.15 -1.79
C ASN A 37 14.18 2.40 -2.53
N CYS A 38 14.89 3.51 -2.33
CA CYS A 38 14.55 4.80 -2.93
C CYS A 38 15.54 5.20 -4.02
N ASP A 39 15.01 5.73 -5.12
CA ASP A 39 15.77 6.43 -6.14
C ASP A 39 15.76 7.93 -5.80
N ALA A 40 16.93 8.50 -5.53
CA ALA A 40 17.08 9.90 -5.17
C ALA A 40 16.94 10.85 -6.37
N ASP A 41 17.09 10.34 -7.59
CA ASP A 41 17.02 11.12 -8.83
C ASP A 41 15.62 11.04 -9.48
N ALA A 42 14.67 10.40 -8.79
CA ALA A 42 13.29 10.28 -9.26
C ALA A 42 12.60 11.66 -9.35
N ASN A 43 12.15 12.01 -10.56
CA ASN A 43 11.50 13.31 -10.82
C ASN A 43 10.05 13.39 -10.35
N PHE A 44 9.41 12.26 -10.05
CA PHE A 44 7.99 12.20 -9.69
C PHE A 44 7.76 11.40 -8.42
N ARG A 45 6.67 11.71 -7.73
CA ARG A 45 6.26 11.05 -6.49
C ARG A 45 5.74 9.65 -6.79
N THR A 46 5.98 8.73 -5.87
CA THR A 46 5.34 7.41 -5.86
C THR A 46 3.84 7.56 -5.57
N ILE A 47 3.05 6.61 -6.05
CA ILE A 47 1.57 6.63 -5.89
C ILE A 47 1.17 6.50 -4.43
N ASP A 48 1.92 5.74 -3.64
CA ASP A 48 1.66 5.50 -2.24
C ASP A 48 2.34 6.51 -1.32
N GLY A 49 3.17 7.43 -1.84
CA GLY A 49 3.88 8.43 -1.03
C GLY A 49 5.16 7.92 -0.36
N SER A 50 5.57 6.68 -0.64
CA SER A 50 6.89 6.16 -0.26
C SER A 50 8.04 6.97 -0.86
N CYS A 51 9.20 6.97 -0.22
CA CYS A 51 10.41 7.67 -0.67
C CYS A 51 10.33 9.20 -0.74
N ASN A 52 9.28 9.84 -0.22
CA ASN A 52 9.30 11.29 -0.05
C ASN A 52 10.38 11.74 0.96
N ASN A 53 10.70 10.88 1.93
CA ASN A 53 11.81 11.08 2.86
C ASN A 53 12.87 9.99 2.64
N LEU A 54 14.02 10.35 2.05
CA LEU A 54 15.08 9.38 1.72
C LEU A 54 15.70 8.72 2.96
N LYS A 55 15.68 9.39 4.12
CA LYS A 55 16.19 8.84 5.38
C LYS A 55 15.20 7.87 6.01
N ASN A 56 13.89 8.15 5.87
CA ASN A 56 12.81 7.32 6.39
C ASN A 56 11.74 7.10 5.30
N PRO A 57 11.98 6.17 4.36
CA PRO A 57 11.17 6.00 3.15
C PRO A 57 9.66 5.80 3.36
N GLU A 58 9.27 5.27 4.52
CA GLU A 58 7.88 4.94 4.85
C GLU A 58 7.10 6.10 5.48
N TRP A 59 7.76 7.21 5.83
CA TRP A 59 7.09 8.34 6.49
C TRP A 59 6.14 9.06 5.53
N GLY A 60 4.85 9.10 5.90
CA GLY A 60 3.81 9.74 5.10
C GLY A 60 3.26 8.87 3.96
N LYS A 61 3.70 7.61 3.85
CA LYS A 61 3.16 6.64 2.91
C LYS A 61 1.72 6.26 3.28
N ALA A 62 0.89 6.00 2.27
CA ALA A 62 -0.46 5.47 2.41
C ALA A 62 -0.47 4.06 3.02
N ALA A 63 -1.62 3.65 3.57
CA ALA A 63 -1.78 2.38 4.27
C ALA A 63 -0.78 2.18 5.44
N SER A 64 -0.35 3.27 6.06
CA SER A 64 0.46 3.28 7.28
C SER A 64 -0.39 3.65 8.51
N MET A 65 0.09 3.26 9.69
CA MET A 65 -0.52 3.67 10.94
C MET A 65 -0.30 5.16 11.19
N GLN A 66 -1.35 5.85 11.65
CA GLN A 66 -1.27 7.26 11.99
C GLN A 66 -0.30 7.46 13.17
N SER A 67 0.64 8.38 13.02
CA SER A 67 1.52 8.79 14.13
C SER A 67 0.69 9.50 15.20
N ARG A 68 0.91 9.17 16.47
CA ARG A 68 0.26 9.85 17.59
C ARG A 68 1.23 10.77 18.30
N SER A 69 0.84 12.02 18.51
CA SER A 69 1.60 12.97 19.34
C SER A 69 1.37 12.75 20.84
N VAL A 70 0.30 12.03 21.21
CA VAL A 70 -0.06 11.69 22.59
C VAL A 70 -0.40 10.22 22.70
N THR A 71 -0.27 9.66 23.90
CA THR A 71 -0.64 8.26 24.19
C THR A 71 -2.14 8.04 23.97
N ASN A 72 -2.51 6.85 23.53
CA ASN A 72 -3.91 6.43 23.40
C ASN A 72 -4.60 6.37 24.77
N VAL A 73 -5.90 6.67 24.78
CA VAL A 73 -6.76 6.56 25.97
C VAL A 73 -8.05 5.88 25.53
N TYR A 74 -8.10 4.56 25.66
CA TYR A 74 -9.29 3.74 25.43
C TYR A 74 -9.87 3.31 26.77
N ASP A 75 -11.17 3.00 26.80
CA ASP A 75 -11.92 2.65 28.02
C ASP A 75 -11.40 1.36 28.69
N ASP A 76 -10.93 0.41 27.88
CA ASP A 76 -10.35 -0.87 28.31
C ASP A 76 -8.82 -0.82 28.52
N GLY A 77 -8.19 0.31 28.21
CA GLY A 77 -6.75 0.49 28.32
C GLY A 77 -5.89 -0.33 27.33
N MET A 78 -6.48 -0.96 26.31
CA MET A 78 -5.75 -1.84 25.38
C MET A 78 -5.12 -1.07 24.20
N PHE A 79 -4.03 -1.62 23.63
CA PHE A 79 -3.33 -1.14 22.42
C PHE A 79 -2.89 -2.30 21.52
#